data_AF-A0A9X1RKE6-F1
#
_entry.id   AF-A0A9X1RKE6-F1
#
_cell.length_a   1.000
_cell.length_b   1.000
_cell.length_c   1.000
_cell.angle_alpha   90.00
_cell.angle_beta   90.00
_cell.angle_gamma   90.00
#
_symmetry.space_group_name_H-M   'P 1'
#
loop_
_entity.id
_entity.type
_entity.pdbx_description
1 polymer ?
#
loop_
_entity_poly.entity_id
_entity_poly.type
_entity_poly.pdbx_seq_one_letter_code
_entity_poly.pdbx_strand_id
1 'polypeptide(L)' 'MTPKFEAEVAQLAREIKARRRYIDDQGALIDVLERDGHDVLEQRNALAKERSDLAVRIARHFRLLEQIASDDLPVRG' A
#
# COMPACT_ATOMS: atom_id res chain seq x y z
N MET A 1 3.70 -23.65 -5.64
CA MET A 1 2.86 -22.45 -5.86
C MET A 1 1.62 -22.71 -6.75
N THR A 2 0.39 -22.43 -6.25
CA THR A 2 -0.88 -22.58 -7.01
C THR A 2 -1.30 -21.26 -7.69
N PRO A 3 -1.90 -21.29 -8.89
CA PRO A 3 -2.18 -20.10 -9.71
C PRO A 3 -3.13 -19.07 -9.06
N LYS A 4 -3.93 -19.51 -8.08
CA LYS A 4 -4.79 -18.63 -7.28
C LYS A 4 -3.98 -17.65 -6.42
N PHE A 5 -2.86 -18.09 -5.84
CA PHE A 5 -2.01 -17.22 -5.01
C PHE A 5 -1.28 -16.17 -5.84
N GLU A 6 -0.79 -16.54 -7.03
CA GLU A 6 -0.15 -15.59 -7.94
C GLU A 6 -1.13 -14.49 -8.38
N ALA A 7 -2.39 -14.86 -8.64
CA ALA A 7 -3.44 -13.90 -8.97
C ALA A 7 -3.75 -12.96 -7.80
N GLU A 8 -3.87 -13.48 -6.57
CA GLU A 8 -4.11 -12.67 -5.38
C GLU A 8 -2.94 -11.71 -5.10
N VAL A 9 -1.69 -12.17 -5.22
CA VAL A 9 -0.48 -11.33 -5.07
C VAL A 9 -0.43 -10.25 -6.15
N ALA A 10 -0.70 -10.59 -7.41
CA ALA A 10 -0.73 -9.64 -8.51
C ALA A 10 -1.83 -8.58 -8.34
N GLN A 11 -3.01 -8.97 -7.85
CA GLN A 11 -4.09 -8.04 -7.54
C GLN A 11 -3.69 -7.08 -6.42
N LEU A 12 -3.15 -7.61 -5.32
CA LEU A 12 -2.66 -6.80 -4.20
C LEU A 12 -1.58 -5.80 -4.63
N ALA A 13 -0.63 -6.23 -5.47
CA ALA A 13 0.40 -5.34 -6.00
C ALA A 13 -0.19 -4.19 -6.84
N ARG A 14 -1.21 -4.47 -7.66
CA ARG A 14 -1.93 -3.44 -8.43
C ARG A 14 -2.65 -2.45 -7.52
N GLU A 15 -3.31 -2.94 -6.48
CA GLU A 15 -4.00 -2.08 -5.51
C GLU A 15 -3.03 -1.18 -4.73
N ILE A 16 -1.88 -1.72 -4.30
CA ILE A 16 -0.83 -0.94 -3.63
C ILE A 16 -0.32 0.16 -4.57
N LYS A 17 -0.06 -0.17 -5.84
CA LYS A 17 0.40 0.79 -6.85
C LYS A 17 -0.63 1.89 -7.10
N ALA A 18 -1.90 1.53 -7.25
CA ALA A 18 -2.98 2.49 -7.45
C ALA A 18 -3.13 3.43 -6.24
N ARG A 19 -3.10 2.90 -5.02
CA ARG A 19 -3.17 3.73 -3.81
C ARG A 19 -1.94 4.61 -3.61
N ARG A 20 -0.75 4.13 -3.97
CA ARG A 20 0.45 4.95 -3.92
C ARG A 20 0.33 6.16 -4.85
N ARG A 21 -0.13 5.94 -6.09
CA ARG A 21 -0.39 7.02 -7.04
C ARG A 21 -1.42 8.03 -6.50
N TYR A 22 -2.52 7.54 -5.93
CA TYR A 22 -3.53 8.42 -5.32
C TYR A 22 -2.93 9.29 -4.21
N ILE A 23 -2.13 8.72 -3.31
CA ILE A 23 -1.45 9.46 -2.23
C ILE A 23 -0.49 10.52 -2.81
N ASP A 24 0.25 10.18 -3.86
CA ASP A 24 1.17 11.11 -4.50
C ASP A 24 0.40 12.27 -5.17
N ASP A 25 -0.71 11.96 -5.88
CA ASP A 25 -1.59 12.96 -6.50
C ASP A 25 -2.26 13.88 -5.45
N GLN A 26 -2.72 13.32 -4.32
CA GLN A 26 -3.28 14.10 -3.20
C GLN A 26 -2.24 15.00 -2.54
N GLY A 27 -1.00 14.53 -2.42
CA GLY A 27 0.12 15.35 -1.93
C GLY A 27 0.34 16.58 -2.82
N ALA A 28 0.39 16.37 -4.14
CA ALA A 28 0.54 17.46 -5.10
C ALA A 28 -0.64 18.45 -5.05
N LEU A 29 -1.87 17.96 -4.88
CA LEU A 29 -3.05 18.82 -4.73
C LEU A 29 -2.98 19.67 -3.45
N ILE A 30 -2.61 19.08 -2.32
CA ILE A 30 -2.44 19.80 -1.04
C ILE A 30 -1.38 20.90 -1.19
N ASP A 31 -0.26 20.61 -1.86
CA ASP A 31 0.80 21.60 -2.09
C ASP A 31 0.30 22.79 -2.93
N VAL A 32 -0.57 22.56 -3.92
CA VAL A 32 -1.20 23.64 -4.70
C VAL A 32 -2.16 24.44 -3.83
N LEU A 33 -3.05 23.77 -3.11
CA LEU A 33 -4.05 24.43 -2.26
C LEU A 33 -3.40 25.28 -1.15
N GLU A 34 -2.32 24.80 -0.54
CA GLU A 34 -1.58 25.57 0.47
C GLU A 34 -0.95 26.83 -0.14
N ARG A 35 -0.38 26.74 -1.34
CA ARG A 35 0.18 27.90 -2.05
C ARG A 35 -0.88 28.93 -2.40
N ASP A 36 -2.10 28.47 -2.70
CA ASP A 36 -3.25 29.32 -2.97
C ASP A 36 -3.88 29.90 -1.69
N GLY A 37 -3.34 29.56 -0.51
CA GLY A 37 -3.76 30.10 0.78
C GLY A 37 -4.95 29.38 1.42
N HIS A 38 -5.32 28.20 0.93
CA HIS A 38 -6.34 27.38 1.56
C HIS A 38 -5.83 26.72 2.83
N ASP A 39 -6.72 26.56 3.83
CA ASP A 39 -6.45 25.67 4.96
C ASP A 39 -6.52 24.22 4.49
N VAL A 40 -5.39 23.52 4.63
CA VAL A 40 -5.19 22.14 4.19
C VAL A 40 -4.95 21.17 5.36
N LEU A 41 -5.19 21.60 6.61
CA LEU A 41 -4.86 20.80 7.80
C LEU A 41 -5.61 19.45 7.81
N GLU A 42 -6.90 19.45 7.50
CA GLU A 42 -7.70 18.22 7.44
C GLU A 42 -7.21 17.27 6.35
N GLN A 43 -6.88 17.81 5.17
CA GLN A 43 -6.39 17.07 4.02
C GLN A 43 -5.02 16.45 4.32
N ARG A 44 -4.14 17.17 5.02
CA ARG A 44 -2.86 16.64 5.50
C ARG A 44 -3.04 15.48 6.49
N ASN A 45 -3.96 15.63 7.44
CA ASN A 45 -4.26 14.57 8.41
C ASN A 45 -4.85 13.33 7.73
N ALA A 46 -5.76 13.52 6.78
CA ALA A 46 -6.31 12.43 5.97
C ALA A 46 -5.21 11.73 5.16
N LEU A 47 -4.34 12.49 4.49
CA LEU A 47 -3.23 11.93 3.71
C LEU A 47 -2.22 11.16 4.58
N ALA A 48 -1.94 11.65 5.79
CA ALA A 48 -1.08 10.96 6.75
C ALA A 48 -1.68 9.62 7.18
N LYS A 49 -2.99 9.59 7.43
CA LYS A 49 -3.71 8.34 7.75
C LYS A 49 -3.65 7.36 6.59
N GLU A 50 -3.89 7.80 5.36
CA GLU A 50 -3.82 6.93 4.19
C GLU A 50 -2.43 6.35 3.95
N ARG A 51 -1.38 7.14 4.18
CA ARG A 51 0.02 6.66 4.12
C ARG A 51 0.28 5.58 5.16
N SER A 52 -0.20 5.77 6.39
CA SER A 52 -0.10 4.77 7.46
C SER A 52 -0.84 3.48 7.09
N ASP A 53 -2.09 3.59 6.64
CA ASP A 53 -2.90 2.45 6.22
C ASP A 53 -2.24 1.68 5.07
N LEU A 54 -1.66 2.38 4.09
CA LEU A 54 -0.91 1.76 3.01
C LEU A 54 0.32 1.01 3.52
N ALA A 55 1.09 1.61 4.45
CA ALA A 55 2.26 0.96 5.04
C ALA A 55 1.88 -0.33 5.79
N VAL A 56 0.79 -0.31 6.56
CA VAL A 56 0.26 -1.50 7.25
C VAL A 56 -0.13 -2.59 6.25
N ARG A 57 -0.80 -2.23 5.15
CA ARG A 57 -1.18 -3.19 4.10
C ARG A 57 0.05 -3.80 3.41
N ILE A 58 1.08 -3.00 3.12
CA ILE A 58 2.34 -3.48 2.55
C ILE A 58 3.04 -4.43 3.52
N ALA A 59 3.15 -4.09 4.80
CA ALA A 59 3.78 -4.95 5.81
C ALA A 59 3.03 -6.29 5.95
N ARG A 60 1.70 -6.27 5.94
CA ARG A 60 0.89 -7.49 5.92
C ARG A 60 1.15 -8.34 4.68
N HIS A 61 1.34 -7.70 3.51
CA HIS A 61 1.64 -8.41 2.27
C HIS A 61 2.99 -9.13 2.33
N PHE A 62 4.04 -8.47 2.84
CA PHE A 62 5.34 -9.10 3.04
C PHE A 62 5.25 -10.33 3.96
N ARG A 63 4.50 -10.25 5.07
CA ARG A 63 4.31 -11.40 5.96
C ARG A 63 3.59 -12.57 5.27
N LEU A 64 2.60 -12.30 4.42
CA LEU A 64 1.92 -13.34 3.65
C LEU A 64 2.88 -14.02 2.66
N LEU A 65 3.73 -13.24 1.99
CA LEU A 65 4.76 -13.80 1.10
C LEU A 65 5.79 -14.64 1.87
N GLU A 66 6.22 -14.22 3.06
CA GLU A 66 7.13 -14.98 3.92
C GLU A 66 6.51 -16.32 4.39
N GLN A 67 5.23 -16.31 4.78
CA GLN A 67 4.51 -17.53 5.17
C GLN A 67 4.42 -18.51 3.99
N ILE A 68 4.07 -18.02 2.79
CA ILE A 68 3.99 -18.85 1.59
C ILE A 68 5.36 -19.43 1.23
N ALA A 69 6.43 -18.62 1.29
CA ALA A 69 7.79 -19.09 1.02
C ALA A 69 8.27 -20.14 2.05
N SER A 70 7.78 -20.05 3.30
CA SER A 70 8.11 -21.01 4.36
C SER A 70 7.30 -22.31 4.24
N ASP A 71 6.04 -22.24 3.77
CA ASP A 71 5.17 -23.40 3.56
C ASP A 71 5.53 -24.21 2.29
N ASP A 72 6.13 -23.59 1.26
CA ASP A 72 6.59 -24.29 0.04
C ASP A 72 7.95 -25.02 0.25
N LEU A 73 8.54 -24.96 1.45
CA LEU A 73 9.71 -25.77 1.82
C LEU A 73 9.24 -27.15 2.35
N PRO A 74 9.56 -28.26 1.67
CA PRO A 74 9.34 -29.57 2.26
C PRO A 74 10.19 -29.66 3.52
N VAL A 75 9.57 -30.05 4.64
CA VAL A 75 10.27 -30.49 5.85
C VAL A 75 11.33 -31.50 5.42
N ARG A 76 12.59 -31.07 5.34
CA ARG A 76 13.73 -31.97 5.14
C ARG A 76 14.23 -32.38 6.51
N GLY A 77 13.94 -33.63 6.88
CA GLY A 77 14.53 -34.33 8.02
C GLY A 77 13.58 -34.50 9.18
#